data_AF-A0A7C5EGK1-F1
#
_entry.id   AF-A0A7C5EGK1-F1
#
_cell.length_a   1.000
_cell.length_b   1.000
_cell.length_c   1.000
_cell.angle_alpha   90.00
_cell.angle_beta   90.00
_cell.angle_gamma   90.00
#
_symmetry.space_group_name_H-M   'P 1'
#
loop_
_entity.id
_entity.type
_entity.pdbx_description
1 polymer ?
#
loop_
_entity_poly.entity_id
_entity_poly.type
_entity_poly.pdbx_seq_one_letter_code
_entity_poly.pdbx_strand_id
1 'polypeptide(L)'
;MKDIKEEQVSKIARFLLAGGKMLGVHCGKCGSPLFEREGKIVCPICGELEVGGEVRTRGSERVMEVLERKLAELAEELERESDREKIVEILEKMKGLLETLERISR
;
A
#
# COMPACT_ATOMS: atom_id res chain seq x y z
N MET A 1 2.11 -20.29 17.15
CA MET A 1 2.29 -20.70 15.74
C MET A 1 0.90 -20.89 15.17
N LYS A 2 0.45 -20.12 14.17
CA LYS A 2 -0.86 -20.39 13.52
C LYS A 2 -0.67 -21.57 12.58
N ASP A 3 -1.47 -22.62 12.73
CA ASP A 3 -1.45 -23.79 11.86
C ASP A 3 -1.67 -23.38 10.41
N ILE A 4 -0.62 -23.54 9.60
CA ILE A 4 -0.70 -23.36 8.14
C ILE A 4 -1.44 -24.60 7.62
N LYS A 5 -2.61 -24.40 6.99
CA LYS A 5 -3.39 -25.51 6.44
C LYS A 5 -2.56 -26.28 5.41
N GLU A 6 -2.65 -27.61 5.37
CA GLU A 6 -1.86 -28.47 4.47
C GLU A 6 -1.91 -28.03 2.99
N GLU A 7 -3.06 -27.52 2.56
CA GLU A 7 -3.25 -26.98 1.21
C GLU A 7 -2.34 -25.78 0.92
N GLN A 8 -2.08 -24.92 1.92
CA GLN A 8 -1.18 -23.78 1.80
C GLN A 8 0.28 -24.23 1.76
N VAL A 9 0.65 -25.24 2.57
CA VAL A 9 2.00 -25.84 2.55
C VAL A 9 2.30 -26.42 1.17
N SER A 10 1.34 -27.13 0.56
CA SER A 10 1.50 -27.70 -0.79
C SER A 10 1.72 -26.62 -1.86
N LYS A 11 0.97 -25.51 -1.81
CA LYS A 11 1.12 -24.39 -2.75
C LYS A 11 2.48 -23.69 -2.59
N ILE A 12 2.92 -23.47 -1.36
CA ILE A 12 4.24 -22.89 -1.04
C ILE A 12 5.37 -23.81 -1.56
N ALA A 13 5.27 -25.12 -1.32
CA ALA A 13 6.26 -26.09 -1.79
C ALA A 13 6.38 -26.09 -3.32
N ARG A 14 5.25 -25.99 -4.05
CA ARG A 14 5.26 -25.92 -5.52
C ARG A 14 6.00 -24.67 -6.04
N PHE A 15 5.85 -23.53 -5.38
CA PHE A 15 6.56 -22.31 -5.76
C PHE A 15 8.07 -22.41 -5.55
N LEU A 16 8.52 -23.02 -4.45
CA LEU A 16 9.94 -23.30 -4.20
C LEU A 16 10.52 -24.26 -5.25
N LEU A 17 9.80 -25.34 -5.55
CA LEU A 17 10.21 -26.33 -6.56
C LEU A 17 10.28 -25.73 -7.97
N ALA A 18 9.45 -24.74 -8.27
CA ALA A 18 9.47 -23.99 -9.53
C ALA A 18 10.56 -22.91 -9.60
N GLY A 19 11.49 -22.86 -8.62
CA GLY A 19 12.58 -21.88 -8.58
C GLY A 19 12.18 -20.51 -8.03
N GLY A 20 11.00 -20.40 -7.39
CA GLY A 20 10.56 -19.17 -6.74
C GLY A 20 11.35 -18.89 -5.46
N LYS A 21 11.81 -17.65 -5.29
CA LYS A 21 12.51 -17.17 -4.10
C LYS A 21 11.51 -16.58 -3.11
N MET A 22 11.45 -17.12 -1.90
CA MET A 22 10.63 -16.54 -0.83
C MET A 22 11.19 -15.18 -0.40
N LEU A 23 10.33 -14.19 -0.24
CA LEU A 23 10.67 -12.85 0.22
C LEU A 23 10.36 -12.69 1.71
N GLY A 24 11.00 -11.73 2.38
CA GLY A 24 10.73 -11.38 3.78
C GLY A 24 9.41 -10.62 4.01
N VAL A 25 8.59 -10.47 2.97
CA VAL A 25 7.31 -9.75 2.99
C VAL A 25 6.15 -10.72 2.88
N HIS A 26 5.04 -10.41 3.56
CA HIS A 26 3.85 -11.25 3.62
C HIS A 26 2.68 -10.60 2.88
N CYS A 27 1.83 -11.41 2.27
CA CYS A 27 0.62 -10.96 1.60
C CYS A 27 -0.34 -10.31 2.60
N GLY A 28 -0.75 -9.06 2.37
CA GLY A 28 -1.71 -8.36 3.23
C GLY A 28 -3.10 -8.99 3.28
N LYS A 29 -3.46 -9.81 2.26
CA LYS A 29 -4.78 -10.48 2.17
C LYS A 29 -4.83 -11.80 2.94
N CYS A 30 -3.83 -12.66 2.79
CA CYS A 30 -3.86 -14.02 3.37
C CYS A 30 -2.74 -14.30 4.38
N GLY A 31 -1.78 -13.40 4.55
CA GLY A 31 -0.65 -13.57 5.47
C GLY A 31 0.42 -14.56 5.02
N SER A 32 0.33 -15.13 3.81
CA SER A 32 1.39 -16.00 3.26
C SER A 32 2.64 -15.18 2.87
N PRO A 33 3.87 -15.71 3.04
CA PRO A 33 5.06 -15.13 2.43
C PRO A 33 4.88 -14.95 0.92
N LEU A 34 5.37 -13.83 0.38
CA LEU A 34 5.40 -13.57 -1.07
C LEU A 34 6.64 -14.21 -1.70
N PHE A 35 6.56 -14.47 -2.99
CA PHE A 35 7.60 -15.13 -3.77
C PHE A 35 7.98 -14.30 -4.99
N GLU A 36 9.27 -14.27 -5.31
CA GLU A 36 9.79 -13.72 -6.55
C GLU A 36 10.10 -14.86 -7.53
N ARG A 37 9.60 -14.76 -8.76
CA ARG A 37 9.95 -15.67 -9.86
C ARG A 37 10.00 -14.88 -11.15
N GLU A 38 11.10 -15.02 -11.90
CA GLU A 38 11.28 -14.35 -13.20
C GLU A 38 11.05 -12.82 -13.11
N GLY A 39 11.45 -12.20 -12.00
CA GLY A 39 11.28 -10.77 -11.74
C GLY A 39 9.87 -10.32 -11.32
N LYS A 40 8.92 -11.26 -11.14
CA LYS A 40 7.56 -10.98 -10.68
C LYS A 40 7.34 -11.42 -9.24
N ILE A 41 6.62 -10.61 -8.46
CA ILE A 41 6.20 -10.95 -7.09
C ILE A 41 4.80 -11.57 -7.12
N VAL A 42 4.68 -12.76 -6.52
CA VAL A 42 3.46 -13.58 -6.56
C VAL A 42 3.11 -14.07 -5.16
N CYS A 43 1.82 -14.09 -4.84
CA CYS A 43 1.32 -14.78 -3.66
C CYS A 43 0.93 -16.22 -4.01
N PRO A 44 1.51 -17.25 -3.38
CA PRO A 44 1.22 -18.65 -3.72
C PRO A 44 -0.21 -19.08 -3.38
N ILE A 45 -0.91 -18.28 -2.57
CA ILE A 45 -2.29 -18.55 -2.14
C ILE A 45 -3.31 -17.70 -2.92
N CYS A 46 -2.99 -16.43 -3.22
CA CYS A 46 -3.92 -15.50 -3.86
C CYS A 46 -3.76 -15.38 -5.39
N GLY A 47 -2.63 -15.83 -5.97
CA GLY A 47 -2.35 -15.72 -7.40
C GLY A 47 -1.37 -14.60 -7.77
N GLU A 48 -1.23 -14.31 -9.07
CA GLU A 48 -0.46 -13.17 -9.57
C GLU A 48 -1.04 -11.89 -8.94
N LEU A 49 -0.21 -11.26 -8.10
CA LEU A 49 -0.47 -9.92 -7.63
C LEU A 49 -0.05 -9.02 -8.79
N GLU A 50 -0.95 -8.15 -9.26
CA GLU A 50 -0.57 -7.14 -10.24
C GLU A 50 0.65 -6.38 -9.73
N VAL A 51 1.71 -6.43 -10.54
CA VAL A 51 3.02 -5.88 -10.23
C VAL A 51 2.86 -4.36 -10.18
N GLY A 52 2.92 -3.77 -8.99
CA GLY A 52 2.86 -2.30 -8.84
C GLY A 52 2.39 -1.75 -7.49
N GLY A 53 1.89 -2.59 -6.58
CA GLY A 53 1.54 -2.13 -5.23
C GLY A 53 2.70 -2.27 -4.27
N GLU A 54 3.30 -1.16 -3.83
CA GLU A 54 4.00 -1.10 -2.55
C GLU A 54 3.21 -1.87 -1.49
N VAL A 55 3.89 -2.65 -0.64
CA VAL A 55 3.25 -3.37 0.47
C VAL A 55 2.80 -2.33 1.51
N ARG A 56 1.69 -1.64 1.24
CA ARG A 56 1.04 -0.73 2.17
C ARG A 56 0.25 -1.57 3.14
N THR A 57 0.49 -1.38 4.43
CA THR A 57 -0.34 -2.03 5.47
C THR A 57 -1.77 -1.52 5.35
N ARG A 58 -2.78 -2.31 5.74
CA ARG A 58 -4.19 -1.87 5.78
C ARG A 58 -4.39 -0.55 6.57
N GLY A 59 -3.48 -0.26 7.51
CA GLY A 59 -3.43 1.02 8.22
C GLY A 59 -2.95 2.18 7.33
N SER A 60 -1.93 1.95 6.51
CA SER A 60 -1.40 2.93 5.55
C SER A 60 -2.39 3.25 4.44
N GLU A 61 -3.14 2.27 3.93
CA GLU A 61 -4.23 2.50 2.95
C GLU A 61 -5.31 3.44 3.52
N ARG A 62 -5.80 3.15 4.75
CA ARG A 62 -6.80 4.00 5.41
C ARG A 62 -6.27 5.42 5.67
N VAL A 63 -4.99 5.56 6.01
CA VAL A 63 -4.37 6.88 6.19
C VAL A 63 -4.32 7.64 4.86
N MET A 64 -3.93 6.96 3.77
CA MET A 64 -3.89 7.53 2.42
C MET A 64 -5.26 8.03 1.98
N GLU A 65 -6.32 7.22 2.10
CA GLU A 65 -7.69 7.61 1.79
C GLU A 65 -8.16 8.85 2.58
N VAL A 66 -7.76 8.95 3.86
CA VAL A 66 -8.11 10.10 4.71
C VAL A 66 -7.36 11.35 4.24
N LEU A 67 -6.07 11.23 3.93
CA LEU A 67 -5.25 12.36 3.47
C LEU A 67 -5.73 12.88 2.11
N GLU A 68 -6.04 11.98 1.17
CA GLU A 68 -6.61 12.34 -0.14
C GLU A 68 -7.94 13.07 0.00
N ARG A 69 -8.86 12.56 0.84
CA ARG A 69 -10.13 13.24 1.11
C ARG A 69 -9.92 14.63 1.71
N LYS A 70 -8.97 14.78 2.64
CA LYS A 70 -8.67 16.09 3.25
C LYS A 70 -8.02 17.06 2.27
N LEU A 71 -7.22 16.58 1.34
CA LEU A 71 -6.70 17.41 0.25
C LEU A 71 -7.82 17.92 -0.66
N ALA A 72 -8.79 17.09 -1.00
CA ALA A 72 -9.98 17.52 -1.76
C ALA A 72 -10.79 18.58 -1.01
N GLU A 73 -11.05 18.39 0.30
CA GLU A 73 -11.74 19.38 1.13
C GLU A 73 -11.00 20.73 1.16
N LEU A 74 -9.67 20.73 1.31
CA LEU A 74 -8.85 21.95 1.30
C LEU A 74 -8.80 22.61 -0.08
N ALA A 75 -8.78 21.84 -1.16
CA ALA A 75 -8.81 22.37 -2.52
C ALA A 75 -10.12 23.12 -2.78
N GLU A 76 -11.25 22.55 -2.37
CA GLU A 76 -12.56 23.21 -2.44
C GLU A 76 -12.64 24.49 -1.58
N GLU A 77 -12.03 24.48 -0.39
CA GLU A 77 -11.93 25.66 0.46
C GLU A 77 -11.10 26.77 -0.21
N LEU A 78 -9.95 26.40 -0.78
CA LEU A 78 -9.06 27.31 -1.50
C LEU A 78 -9.74 27.98 -2.69
N GLU A 79 -10.52 27.24 -3.48
CA GLU A 79 -11.25 27.78 -4.63
C GLU A 79 -12.25 28.88 -4.27
N ARG A 80 -12.81 28.82 -3.06
CA ARG A 80 -13.85 29.76 -2.60
C ARG A 80 -13.29 30.88 -1.73
N GLU A 81 -12.02 30.83 -1.36
CA GLU A 81 -11.41 31.80 -0.47
C GLU A 81 -10.84 33.01 -1.25
N SER A 82 -11.02 34.19 -0.67
CA SER A 82 -10.55 35.47 -1.23
C SER A 82 -9.62 36.23 -0.28
N ASP A 83 -9.60 35.84 1.00
CA ASP A 83 -8.66 36.34 1.99
C ASP A 83 -7.26 35.78 1.74
N ARG A 84 -6.28 36.68 1.55
CA ARG A 84 -4.90 36.31 1.20
C ARG A 84 -4.19 35.58 2.34
N GLU A 85 -4.45 35.92 3.60
CA GLU A 85 -3.80 35.27 4.74
C GLU A 85 -4.32 33.83 4.87
N LYS A 86 -5.64 33.64 4.72
CA LYS A 86 -6.24 32.29 4.73
C LYS A 86 -5.81 31.43 3.55
N ILE A 87 -5.68 32.01 2.35
CA ILE A 87 -5.14 31.31 1.18
C ILE A 87 -3.75 30.73 1.48
N VAL A 88 -2.87 31.52 2.10
CA VAL A 88 -1.52 31.06 2.48
C VAL A 88 -1.62 29.93 3.52
N GLU A 89 -2.48 30.09 4.53
CA GLU A 89 -2.68 29.06 5.56
C GLU A 89 -3.18 27.72 4.97
N ILE A 90 -4.11 27.77 4.01
CA ILE A 90 -4.63 26.57 3.32
C ILE A 90 -3.51 25.89 2.53
N LEU A 91 -2.71 26.65 1.80
CA LEU A 91 -1.58 26.11 1.03
C LEU A 91 -0.52 25.46 1.92
N GLU A 92 -0.23 26.02 3.09
CA GLU A 92 0.69 25.41 4.07
C GLU A 92 0.16 24.07 4.61
N LYS A 93 -1.13 24.00 4.93
CA LYS A 93 -1.78 22.76 5.34
C LYS A 93 -1.72 21.71 4.22
N MET A 94 -2.03 22.08 2.99
CA MET A 94 -1.96 21.18 1.82
C MET A 94 -0.55 20.64 1.61
N LYS A 95 0.48 21.49 1.72
CA LYS A 95 1.89 21.07 1.66
C LYS A 95 2.20 19.98 2.69
N GLY A 96 1.77 20.16 3.95
CA GLY A 96 1.99 19.15 5.00
C GLY A 96 1.33 17.80 4.71
N LEU A 97 0.14 17.80 4.11
CA LEU A 97 -0.54 16.57 3.70
C LEU A 97 0.18 15.86 2.55
N LEU A 98 0.64 16.61 1.54
CA LEU A 98 1.39 16.06 0.40
C LEU A 98 2.73 15.47 0.83
N GLU A 99 3.47 16.15 1.70
CA GLU A 99 4.73 15.62 2.28
C GLU A 99 4.49 14.32 3.07
N THR A 100 3.36 14.23 3.77
CA THR A 100 2.99 13.02 4.50
C THR A 100 2.65 11.87 3.54
N LEU A 101 1.91 12.15 2.47
CA LEU A 101 1.61 11.17 1.42
C LEU A 101 2.88 10.64 0.75
N GLU A 102 3.80 11.53 0.37
CA GLU A 102 5.09 11.15 -0.23
C GLU A 102 5.92 10.24 0.69
N ARG A 103 5.85 10.44 2.02
CA ARG A 103 6.56 9.59 2.98
C ARG A 103 5.92 8.21 3.15
N ILE A 104 4.61 8.10 2.90
CA ILE A 104 3.87 6.84 2.98
C ILE A 104 4.02 6.05 1.67
N SER A 105 4.21 6.74 0.55
CA SER A 105 4.41 6.15 -0.79
C SER A 105 5.90 5.93 -1.14
N ARG A 106 6.78 5.77 -0.15
CA ARG A 106 8.22 5.49 -0.31
C ARG A 106 8.56 4.26 0.53
#